data_AF-A0A5C9BIF3-F1
#
_entry.id   AF-A0A5C9BIF3-F1
#
_cell.length_a   1.000
_cell.length_b   1.000
_cell.length_c   1.000
_cell.angle_alpha   90.00
_cell.angle_beta   90.00
_cell.angle_gamma   90.00
#
_symmetry.space_group_name_H-M   'P 1'
#
loop_
_entity.id
_entity.type
_entity.pdbx_description
1 polymer ?
#
loop_
_entity_poly.entity_id
_entity_poly.type
_entity_poly.pdbx_seq_one_letter_code
_entity_poly.pdbx_strand_id
1 'polypeptide(L)'
;MSEQFKSPYGEPYPEDRLQEAGQFRVRLASVGNPDFGQNPRARKYGAKANHWLKVGSIAEASAACRKFITDNELGGGNWSGGDVQDEAGKVVARISYNGRAWLPSDQ
;
A
#
# COMPACT_ATOMS: atom_id res chain seq x y z
N MET A 1 -21.62 22.83 -7.18
CA MET A 1 -21.81 21.42 -6.78
C MET A 1 -20.57 20.67 -7.24
N SER A 2 -19.55 20.57 -6.39
CA SER A 2 -18.36 19.77 -6.73
C SER A 2 -18.75 18.30 -6.67
N GLU A 3 -18.61 17.57 -7.78
CA GLU A 3 -18.63 16.12 -7.73
C GLU A 3 -17.63 15.67 -6.67
N GLN A 4 -18.13 15.03 -5.60
CA GLN A 4 -17.29 14.36 -4.63
C GLN A 4 -16.58 13.25 -5.38
N PHE A 5 -15.32 13.48 -5.72
CA PHE A 5 -14.44 12.49 -6.33
C PHE A 5 -14.31 11.32 -5.35
N LYS A 6 -15.09 10.26 -5.58
CA LYS A 6 -14.96 9.02 -4.82
C LYS A 6 -13.59 8.43 -5.15
N SER A 7 -12.75 8.29 -4.13
CA SER A 7 -11.43 7.67 -4.29
C SER A 7 -11.59 6.26 -4.84
N PRO A 8 -10.74 5.82 -5.79
CA PRO A 8 -10.76 4.44 -6.29
C PRO A 8 -10.38 3.41 -5.22
N TYR A 9 -9.90 3.86 -4.05
CA TYR A 9 -9.53 3.03 -2.91
C TYR A 9 -10.61 2.94 -1.83
N GLY A 10 -11.76 3.60 -2.01
CA GLY A 10 -12.83 3.64 -1.02
C GLY A 10 -12.68 4.76 0.00
N GLU A 11 -13.26 4.56 1.17
CA GLU A 11 -13.25 5.54 2.26
C GLU A 11 -11.84 5.67 2.90
N PRO A 12 -11.43 6.88 3.32
CA PRO A 12 -10.20 7.04 4.09
C PRO A 12 -10.20 6.19 5.35
N TYR A 13 -9.03 5.68 5.74
CA TYR A 13 -8.90 5.02 7.03
C TYR A 13 -9.05 6.07 8.16
N PRO A 14 -9.82 5.79 9.22
CA PRO A 14 -10.04 6.75 10.31
C PRO A 14 -8.73 7.23 10.95
N GLU A 15 -8.55 8.54 11.06
CA GLU A 15 -7.29 9.15 11.52
C GLU A 15 -6.96 8.82 12.97
N ASP A 16 -7.98 8.74 13.82
CA ASP A 16 -7.90 8.34 15.23
C ASP A 16 -7.34 6.93 15.40
N ARG A 17 -7.55 6.06 14.39
CA ARG A 17 -7.10 4.66 14.41
C ARG A 17 -5.76 4.42 13.74
N LEU A 18 -5.12 5.45 13.15
CA LEU A 18 -3.84 5.27 12.44
C LEU A 18 -2.71 4.82 13.38
N GLN A 19 -2.71 5.35 14.60
CA GLN A 19 -1.68 5.12 15.60
C GLN A 19 -2.05 4.00 16.58
N GLU A 20 -3.23 3.39 16.45
CA GLU A 20 -3.63 2.27 17.30
C GLU A 20 -2.62 1.13 17.18
N ALA A 21 -2.13 0.68 18.34
CA ALA A 21 -1.23 -0.43 18.41
C ALA A 21 -1.96 -1.74 18.11
N GLY A 22 -1.34 -2.59 17.29
CA GLY A 22 -1.85 -3.90 16.95
C GLY A 22 -0.77 -4.76 16.30
N GLN A 23 -1.11 -6.01 16.00
CA GLN A 23 -0.24 -6.89 15.22
C GLN A 23 -0.72 -6.89 13.78
N PHE A 24 0.05 -6.25 12.90
CA PHE A 24 -0.26 -6.17 11.48
C PHE A 24 0.90 -6.68 10.64
N ARG A 25 0.60 -6.92 9.36
CA ARG A 25 1.61 -7.03 8.32
C ARG A 25 1.19 -6.27 7.08
N VAL A 26 2.15 -5.61 6.44
CA VAL A 26 1.93 -4.86 5.20
C VAL A 26 2.64 -5.53 4.03
N ARG A 27 1.98 -5.61 2.88
CA ARG A 27 2.55 -6.14 1.65
C ARG A 27 3.39 -5.07 0.96
N LEU A 28 4.69 -5.28 0.86
CA LEU A 28 5.61 -4.44 0.11
C LEU A 28 5.86 -5.11 -1.25
N ALA A 29 5.32 -4.52 -2.31
CA ALA A 29 5.40 -5.12 -3.63
C ALA A 29 5.49 -4.08 -4.74
N SER A 30 6.21 -4.45 -5.80
CA SER A 30 6.26 -3.70 -7.06
C SER A 30 5.88 -4.58 -8.25
N VAL A 31 5.55 -3.91 -9.35
CA VAL A 31 5.42 -4.48 -10.70
C VAL A 31 6.17 -3.62 -11.71
N GLY A 32 6.48 -4.17 -12.89
CA GLY A 32 6.87 -3.37 -14.04
C GLY A 32 5.72 -2.47 -14.50
N ASN A 33 6.05 -1.23 -14.86
CA ASN A 33 5.09 -0.31 -15.46
C ASN A 33 5.08 -0.49 -17.01
N PRO A 34 3.96 -0.94 -17.61
CA PRO A 34 3.86 -1.15 -19.05
C PRO A 34 3.99 0.14 -19.87
N ASP A 35 3.70 1.31 -19.29
CA ASP A 35 3.88 2.62 -19.95
C ASP A 35 5.36 2.87 -20.31
N PHE A 36 6.28 2.16 -19.65
CA PHE A 36 7.72 2.20 -19.91
C PHE A 36 8.26 0.88 -20.50
N GLY A 37 7.38 0.03 -21.06
CA GLY A 37 7.76 -1.26 -21.65
C GLY A 37 8.25 -2.31 -20.64
N GLN A 38 7.99 -2.12 -19.34
CA GLN A 38 8.36 -3.09 -18.30
C GLN A 38 7.30 -4.18 -18.17
N ASN A 39 7.68 -5.37 -17.70
CA ASN A 39 6.75 -6.49 -17.54
C ASN A 39 5.82 -6.31 -16.31
N PRO A 40 4.49 -6.14 -16.48
CA PRO A 40 3.55 -5.93 -15.38
C PRO A 40 3.30 -7.17 -14.52
N ARG A 41 3.76 -8.34 -14.95
CA ARG A 41 3.66 -9.60 -14.19
C ARG A 41 4.91 -9.92 -13.39
N ALA A 42 5.96 -9.11 -13.50
CA ALA A 42 7.19 -9.23 -12.73
C ALA A 42 7.39 -7.98 -11.87
N ARG A 43 8.12 -8.10 -10.76
CA ARG A 43 8.57 -6.94 -9.99
C ARG A 43 9.38 -5.98 -10.88
N LYS A 44 9.41 -4.69 -10.54
CA LYS A 44 10.29 -3.73 -11.22
C LYS A 44 11.74 -4.25 -11.16
N TYR A 45 12.42 -4.26 -12.30
CA TYR A 45 13.82 -4.69 -12.37
C TYR A 45 14.67 -3.84 -11.40
N GLY A 46 15.55 -4.49 -10.64
CA GLY A 46 16.38 -3.85 -9.61
C GLY A 46 15.69 -3.56 -8.28
N ALA A 47 14.35 -3.61 -8.19
CA ALA A 47 13.65 -3.41 -6.91
C ALA A 47 13.83 -4.62 -5.98
N LYS A 48 13.81 -4.41 -4.67
CA LYS A 48 13.76 -5.45 -3.62
C LYS A 48 12.61 -6.43 -3.89
N ALA A 49 12.77 -7.69 -3.42
CA ALA A 49 11.76 -8.72 -3.60
C ALA A 49 10.45 -8.37 -2.89
N ASN A 50 9.32 -8.79 -3.47
CA ASN A 50 8.01 -8.59 -2.88
C ASN A 50 7.89 -9.46 -1.61
N HIS A 51 7.40 -8.89 -0.51
CA HIS A 51 7.30 -9.59 0.77
C HIS A 51 6.25 -8.95 1.69
N TRP A 52 5.90 -9.66 2.77
CA TRP A 52 5.13 -9.12 3.88
C TRP A 52 6.07 -8.66 5.00
N LEU A 53 5.83 -7.48 5.55
CA LEU A 53 6.58 -6.91 6.67
C LEU A 53 5.66 -6.75 7.89
N LYS A 54 6.07 -7.25 9.06
CA LYS A 54 5.35 -7.02 10.32
C LYS A 54 5.46 -5.56 10.74
N VAL A 55 4.36 -4.98 11.21
CA VAL A 55 4.26 -3.59 11.69
C VAL A 55 3.28 -3.50 12.85
N GLY A 56 3.47 -2.51 13.73
CA GLY A 56 2.69 -2.30 14.94
C GLY A 56 1.46 -1.40 14.79
N SER A 57 1.33 -0.67 13.67
CA SER A 57 0.19 0.22 13.42
C SER A 57 -0.01 0.50 11.93
N ILE A 58 -1.13 1.12 11.56
CA ILE A 58 -1.39 1.57 10.18
C ILE A 58 -0.45 2.71 9.78
N ALA A 59 -0.08 3.59 10.72
CA ALA A 59 0.92 4.62 10.50
C ALA A 59 2.31 4.03 10.18
N GLU A 60 2.72 2.97 10.88
CA GLU A 60 3.96 2.26 10.57
C GLU A 60 3.89 1.54 9.22
N ALA A 61 2.74 0.94 8.88
CA ALA A 61 2.51 0.37 7.55
C ALA A 61 2.70 1.43 6.44
N SER A 62 2.13 2.63 6.63
CA SER A 62 2.29 3.75 5.71
C SER A 62 3.76 4.16 5.54
N ALA A 63 4.48 4.32 6.65
CA ALA A 63 5.91 4.66 6.65
C ALA A 63 6.74 3.59 5.92
N ALA A 64 6.46 2.30 6.16
CA ALA A 64 7.13 1.18 5.50
C ALA A 64 6.87 1.17 3.99
N CYS A 65 5.63 1.40 3.54
CA CYS A 65 5.31 1.52 2.11
C CYS A 65 6.07 2.67 1.45
N ARG A 66 6.03 3.86 2.07
CA ARG A 66 6.74 5.05 1.55
C ARG A 66 8.25 4.81 1.47
N LYS A 67 8.84 4.19 2.49
CA LYS A 67 10.26 3.81 2.47
C LYS A 67 10.57 2.83 1.34
N PHE A 68 9.76 1.77 1.16
CA PHE A 68 9.97 0.81 0.07
C PHE A 68 9.84 1.48 -1.31
N ILE A 69 8.87 2.37 -1.49
CA ILE A 69 8.68 3.13 -2.73
C ILE A 69 9.93 3.98 -3.03
N THR A 70 10.44 4.72 -2.05
CA THR A 70 11.63 5.57 -2.20
C THR A 70 12.89 4.74 -2.44
N ASP A 71 13.15 3.72 -1.61
CA ASP A 71 14.34 2.86 -1.72
C ASP A 71 14.45 2.14 -3.09
N ASN A 72 13.34 1.97 -3.80
CA ASN A 72 13.27 1.24 -5.08
C ASN A 72 12.94 2.13 -6.29
N GLU A 73 12.82 3.45 -6.06
CA GLU A 73 12.48 4.44 -7.09
C GLU A 73 11.21 4.04 -7.87
N LEU A 74 10.15 3.71 -7.14
CA LEU A 74 8.89 3.29 -7.76
C LEU A 74 8.08 4.54 -8.17
N GLY A 75 7.51 4.51 -9.38
CA GLY A 75 6.39 5.39 -9.74
C GLY A 75 5.05 4.80 -9.30
N GLY A 76 3.98 5.58 -9.42
CA GLY A 76 2.62 5.11 -9.11
C GLY A 76 2.22 3.84 -9.87
N GLY A 77 2.55 3.76 -11.17
CA GLY A 77 2.33 2.57 -12.00
C GLY A 77 3.21 1.36 -11.67
N ASN A 78 4.23 1.51 -10.79
CA ASN A 78 5.02 0.39 -10.29
C ASN A 78 4.51 -0.15 -8.95
N TRP A 79 3.66 0.58 -8.22
CA TRP A 79 3.23 0.21 -6.88
C TRP A 79 2.09 -0.81 -6.91
N SER A 80 2.35 -2.01 -6.38
CA SER A 80 1.37 -3.11 -6.32
C SER A 80 1.16 -3.68 -4.91
N GLY A 81 1.79 -3.06 -3.90
CA GLY A 81 1.64 -3.40 -2.50
C GLY A 81 0.57 -2.57 -1.79
N GLY A 82 0.71 -2.47 -0.47
CA GLY A 82 -0.09 -1.62 0.40
C GLY A 82 -1.19 -2.33 1.15
N ASP A 83 -1.51 -3.58 0.81
CA ASP A 83 -2.45 -4.38 1.61
C ASP A 83 -1.93 -4.57 3.03
N VAL A 84 -2.74 -4.19 4.02
CA VAL A 84 -2.43 -4.38 5.44
C VAL A 84 -3.36 -5.43 6.01
N GLN A 85 -2.81 -6.47 6.61
CA GLN A 85 -3.55 -7.53 7.27
C GLN A 85 -3.37 -7.48 8.78
N ASP A 86 -4.41 -7.83 9.51
CA ASP A 86 -4.34 -8.14 10.94
C ASP A 86 -3.75 -9.53 11.20
N GLU A 87 -3.65 -9.92 12.48
CA GLU A 87 -3.14 -11.22 12.92
C GLU A 87 -3.99 -12.40 12.39
N ALA A 88 -5.29 -12.19 12.15
CA ALA A 88 -6.18 -13.19 11.56
C ALA A 88 -6.01 -13.31 10.03
N GLY A 89 -5.17 -12.46 9.42
CA GLY A 89 -4.93 -12.44 7.98
C GLY A 89 -6.00 -11.67 7.19
N LYS A 90 -6.94 -11.01 7.86
CA LYS A 90 -7.97 -10.19 7.22
C LYS A 90 -7.34 -8.87 6.78
N VAL A 91 -7.63 -8.45 5.54
CA VAL A 91 -7.22 -7.10 5.07
C VAL A 91 -8.05 -6.06 5.80
N VAL A 92 -7.38 -5.16 6.52
CA VAL A 92 -8.00 -4.12 7.35
C VAL A 92 -7.72 -2.70 6.85
N ALA A 93 -6.71 -2.52 6.00
CA ALA A 93 -6.44 -1.26 5.33
C ALA A 93 -5.68 -1.50 4.02
N ARG A 94 -5.66 -0.47 3.16
CA ARG A 94 -4.77 -0.40 2.00
C ARG A 94 -4.01 0.93 1.98
N ILE A 95 -2.71 0.87 1.74
CA ILE A 95 -1.83 2.04 1.61
C ILE A 95 -1.59 2.37 0.13
N SER A 96 -2.00 3.56 -0.31
CA SER A 96 -1.72 4.04 -1.66
C SER A 96 -0.29 4.55 -1.81
N TYR A 97 0.16 4.74 -3.05
CA TYR A 97 1.50 5.24 -3.40
C TYR A 97 1.92 6.50 -2.61
N ASN A 98 1.00 7.43 -2.37
CA ASN A 98 1.25 8.66 -1.61
C ASN A 98 1.31 8.46 -0.07
N GLY A 99 1.14 7.22 0.43
CA GLY A 99 1.16 6.89 1.85
C GLY A 99 -0.19 7.01 2.55
N ARG A 100 -1.26 7.42 1.85
CA ARG A 100 -2.60 7.50 2.46
C ARG A 100 -3.15 6.09 2.71
N ALA A 101 -3.73 5.90 3.88
CA ALA A 101 -4.44 4.69 4.26
C ALA A 101 -5.93 4.80 3.90
N TRP A 102 -6.49 3.70 3.43
CA TRP A 102 -7.88 3.55 3.03
C TRP A 102 -8.47 2.34 3.73
N LEU A 103 -9.77 2.40 4.04
CA LEU A 103 -10.53 1.20 4.41
C LEU A 103 -10.51 0.20 3.24
N PRO A 104 -10.55 -1.11 3.53
CA PRO A 104 -10.68 -2.11 2.48
C PRO A 104 -11.97 -1.81 1.72
N SER A 105 -11.87 -1.61 0.41
CA SER A 105 -13.04 -1.62 -0.44
C SER A 105 -13.50 -3.07 -0.59
N ASP A 106 -14.81 -3.31 -0.57
CA ASP A 106 -15.37 -4.56 -1.09
C ASP A 106 -15.04 -4.59 -2.59
N GLN A 107 -13.96 -5.28 -2.97
CA GLN A 107 -13.57 -5.52 -4.35
C GLN A 107 -14.32 -6.72 -4.91
#